data_AF-A0A1M5V8G6-F1
#
_entry.id   AF-A0A1M5V8G6-F1
#
_cell.length_a   1.000
_cell.length_b   1.000
_cell.length_c   1.000
_cell.angle_alpha   90.00
_cell.angle_beta   90.00
_cell.angle_gamma   90.00
#
_symmetry.space_group_name_H-M   'P 1'
#
loop_
_entity.id
_entity.type
_entity.pdbx_description
1 polymer ?
#
loop_
_entity_poly.entity_id
_entity_poly.type
_entity_poly.pdbx_seq_one_letter_code
_entity_poly.pdbx_strand_id
1 'polypeptide(L)'
;MKNFFSNLFNRNNDPKSIISFDVIDPIYLHLYNEQPNLEFKVKGIQDNVSVNLYCFPGSLDHEEGRAEIKKAGFNNAYEVLNELYKKIDIGVLSQETIEQGLEYDFIHIEFYSEPSAEVKKYLKRVVNNFIIFFCCTNSLETNDFKILYSSSHFLDYTKGLLDAELLDINNPKNETQQIAVKDFKIVLQGICQYLNIEILQSVELPSSENLIENEEVTIETFEEFIKLVSRENIEEKELKTQSKKLFKNYQKEIKEYHTIIEGHYDLFEIINTWNSDWKFDPEDAEYFISEMIGEDLNFEYPEETYSHDLFPYIQSTLEKRGFELMSYNTNGDNYLFFIANKHDVGRILELSELTKIEIDQL
;
A
#
# COMPACT_ATOMS: atom_id res chain seq x y z
N MET A 1 -13.80 -40.09 5.22
CA MET A 1 -12.44 -40.28 4.67
C MET A 1 -11.68 -38.97 4.40
N LYS A 2 -12.33 -37.83 4.10
CA LYS A 2 -11.63 -36.53 3.93
C LYS A 2 -10.98 -35.98 5.23
N ASN A 3 -11.64 -36.10 6.38
CA ASN A 3 -11.09 -35.67 7.68
C ASN A 3 -9.99 -36.60 8.24
N PHE A 4 -9.65 -37.69 7.53
CA PHE A 4 -8.67 -38.68 8.03
C PHE A 4 -7.25 -38.33 7.60
N PHE A 5 -7.08 -37.62 6.48
CA PHE A 5 -5.75 -37.17 6.00
C PHE A 5 -5.37 -35.77 6.48
N SER A 6 -6.33 -34.88 6.79
CA SER A 6 -6.02 -33.58 7.40
C SER A 6 -5.45 -33.74 8.83
N ASN A 7 -5.93 -34.73 9.58
CA ASN A 7 -5.43 -35.07 10.92
C ASN A 7 -4.13 -35.89 10.92
N LEU A 8 -3.65 -36.35 9.76
CA LEU A 8 -2.40 -37.13 9.68
C LEU A 8 -1.14 -36.26 9.77
N PHE A 9 -1.26 -34.94 9.61
CA PHE A 9 -0.12 -34.01 9.59
C PHE A 9 -0.23 -32.82 10.55
N ASN A 10 -1.33 -32.66 11.31
CA ASN A 10 -1.54 -31.53 12.25
C ASN A 10 -1.14 -30.15 11.69
N ARG A 11 -1.43 -29.87 10.42
CA ARG A 11 -1.27 -28.52 9.85
C ARG A 11 -2.30 -27.59 10.51
N ASN A 12 -2.06 -26.27 10.62
CA ASN A 12 -3.15 -25.27 10.74
C ASN A 12 -3.96 -25.27 9.44
N ASN A 13 -4.72 -26.33 9.25
CA ASN A 13 -5.49 -26.61 8.06
C ASN A 13 -6.86 -27.12 8.50
N ASP A 14 -7.61 -26.23 9.16
CA ASP A 14 -9.06 -26.34 9.08
C ASP A 14 -9.42 -26.07 7.61
N PRO A 15 -9.81 -27.11 6.84
CA PRO A 15 -10.01 -26.98 5.39
C PRO A 15 -11.18 -26.06 5.02
N LYS A 16 -11.92 -25.60 6.03
CA LYS A 16 -13.00 -24.62 5.91
C LYS A 16 -12.59 -23.21 6.33
N SER A 17 -11.49 -23.04 7.06
CA SER A 17 -11.07 -21.72 7.52
C SER A 17 -10.28 -21.00 6.44
N ILE A 18 -10.61 -19.72 6.22
CA ILE A 18 -9.78 -18.84 5.40
C ILE A 18 -8.43 -18.51 6.05
N ILE A 19 -8.35 -18.60 7.38
CA ILE A 19 -7.06 -18.57 8.09
C ILE A 19 -6.52 -19.99 8.08
N SER A 20 -5.84 -20.35 6.99
CA SER A 20 -5.25 -21.67 6.77
C SER A 20 -3.99 -21.58 5.92
N PHE A 21 -3.16 -22.61 5.98
CA PHE A 21 -1.88 -22.64 5.26
C PHE A 21 -2.11 -22.55 3.74
N ASP A 22 -3.14 -23.23 3.24
CA ASP A 22 -3.47 -23.27 1.81
C ASP A 22 -3.92 -21.88 1.26
N VAL A 23 -4.23 -20.92 2.13
CA VAL A 23 -4.54 -19.52 1.75
C VAL A 23 -3.34 -18.61 1.96
N ILE A 24 -2.62 -18.75 3.07
CA ILE A 24 -1.51 -17.86 3.44
C ILE A 24 -0.24 -18.16 2.63
N ASP A 25 0.04 -19.42 2.32
CA ASP A 25 1.24 -19.83 1.56
C ASP A 25 1.26 -19.23 0.14
N PRO A 26 0.15 -19.24 -0.65
CA PRO A 26 0.10 -18.50 -1.90
C PRO A 26 0.34 -16.99 -1.76
N ILE A 27 -0.14 -16.36 -0.68
CA ILE A 27 0.12 -14.94 -0.42
C ILE A 27 1.62 -14.72 -0.19
N TYR A 28 2.25 -15.55 0.65
CA TYR A 28 3.70 -15.52 0.86
C TYR A 28 4.47 -15.69 -0.46
N LEU A 29 4.12 -16.68 -1.27
CA LEU A 29 4.79 -16.94 -2.54
C LEU A 29 4.68 -15.75 -3.50
N HIS A 30 3.54 -15.06 -3.53
CA HIS A 30 3.41 -13.84 -4.33
C HIS A 30 4.30 -12.72 -3.79
N LEU A 31 4.27 -12.47 -2.47
CA LEU A 31 5.10 -11.42 -1.86
C LEU A 31 6.60 -11.67 -2.09
N TYR A 32 7.03 -12.93 -2.00
CA TYR A 32 8.42 -13.32 -2.17
C TYR A 32 8.90 -13.21 -3.63
N ASN A 33 8.07 -13.61 -4.60
CA ASN A 33 8.48 -13.71 -6.00
C ASN A 33 8.17 -12.46 -6.83
N GLU A 34 7.21 -11.63 -6.42
CA GLU A 34 6.70 -10.52 -7.23
C GLU A 34 6.89 -9.17 -6.54
N GLN A 35 6.14 -8.91 -5.46
CA GLN A 35 6.13 -7.62 -4.78
C GLN A 35 6.07 -7.80 -3.26
N PRO A 36 7.11 -7.42 -2.50
CA PRO A 36 7.19 -7.71 -1.08
C PRO A 36 6.23 -6.88 -0.21
N ASN A 37 5.63 -5.81 -0.77
CA ASN A 37 4.78 -4.88 -0.02
C ASN A 37 3.52 -4.55 -0.83
N LEU A 38 2.34 -4.64 -0.22
CA LEU A 38 1.05 -4.29 -0.81
C LEU A 38 0.34 -3.26 0.07
N GLU A 39 -0.33 -2.31 -0.56
CA GLU A 39 -1.24 -1.39 0.12
C GLU A 39 -2.50 -1.21 -0.74
N PHE A 40 -3.68 -1.48 -0.17
CA PHE A 40 -4.95 -1.41 -0.91
C PHE A 40 -6.17 -1.29 0.01
N LYS A 41 -7.30 -0.81 -0.54
CA LYS A 41 -8.57 -0.71 0.19
C LYS A 41 -9.37 -2.01 0.17
N VAL A 42 -9.95 -2.35 1.32
CA VAL A 42 -10.85 -3.50 1.48
C VAL A 42 -12.19 -3.02 2.02
N LYS A 43 -13.29 -3.36 1.33
CA LYS A 43 -14.64 -3.02 1.77
C LYS A 43 -14.91 -3.53 3.19
N GLY A 44 -15.39 -2.63 4.03
CA GLY A 44 -15.71 -2.93 5.43
C GLY A 44 -14.50 -2.90 6.37
N ILE A 45 -13.30 -2.60 5.87
CA ILE A 45 -12.10 -2.32 6.66
C ILE A 45 -11.86 -0.81 6.65
N GLN A 46 -11.41 -0.26 7.77
CA GLN A 46 -11.10 1.17 7.85
C GLN A 46 -9.69 1.42 7.31
N ASP A 47 -9.56 2.43 6.44
CA ASP A 47 -8.32 2.81 5.75
C ASP A 47 -7.74 1.69 4.87
N ASN A 48 -6.52 1.90 4.37
CA ASN A 48 -5.79 0.91 3.59
C ASN A 48 -5.33 -0.25 4.48
N VAL A 49 -5.31 -1.45 3.89
CA VAL A 49 -4.63 -2.62 4.41
C VAL A 49 -3.19 -2.58 3.92
N SER A 50 -2.22 -2.72 4.82
CA SER A 50 -0.80 -2.91 4.49
C SER A 50 -0.40 -4.36 4.69
N VAL A 51 0.32 -4.94 3.72
CA VAL A 51 0.83 -6.31 3.77
C VAL A 51 2.31 -6.28 3.36
N ASN A 52 3.20 -6.62 4.28
CA ASN A 52 4.65 -6.55 4.03
C ASN A 52 5.32 -7.89 4.34
N LEU A 53 6.25 -8.28 3.48
CA LEU A 53 7.17 -9.39 3.70
C LEU A 53 8.46 -8.85 4.30
N TYR A 54 8.80 -9.34 5.48
CA TYR A 54 10.03 -9.00 6.18
C TYR A 54 10.87 -10.25 6.40
N CYS A 55 12.17 -10.07 6.60
CA CYS A 55 13.10 -11.14 6.92
C CYS A 55 13.99 -10.77 8.12
N PHE A 56 14.28 -11.77 8.95
CA PHE A 56 15.36 -11.71 9.91
C PHE A 56 16.63 -12.31 9.29
N PRO A 57 17.80 -11.66 9.35
CA PRO A 57 18.05 -10.36 9.97
C PRO A 57 17.82 -9.17 9.03
N GLY A 58 17.68 -9.40 7.72
CA GLY A 58 17.84 -8.38 6.67
C GLY A 58 16.96 -7.14 6.86
N SER A 59 15.67 -7.31 7.16
CA SER A 59 14.76 -6.18 7.35
C SER A 59 15.04 -5.33 8.59
N LEU A 60 15.83 -5.83 9.54
CA LEU A 60 16.22 -5.11 10.76
C LEU A 60 17.67 -4.64 10.72
N ASP A 61 18.41 -4.92 9.65
CA ASP A 61 19.83 -4.57 9.51
C ASP A 61 20.05 -3.15 8.95
N HIS A 62 19.29 -2.19 9.48
CA HIS A 62 19.48 -0.75 9.27
C HIS A 62 19.83 -0.06 10.60
N GLU A 63 20.23 1.22 10.55
CA GLU A 63 20.72 1.93 11.75
C GLU A 63 19.70 1.94 12.89
N GLU A 64 18.45 2.27 12.57
CA GLU A 64 17.35 2.33 13.53
C GLU A 64 17.03 0.93 14.08
N GLY A 65 16.88 -0.07 13.22
CA GLY A 65 16.61 -1.46 13.64
C GLY A 65 17.70 -2.00 14.57
N ARG A 66 18.98 -1.77 14.25
CA ARG A 66 20.10 -2.13 15.15
C ARG A 66 20.07 -1.37 16.48
N ALA A 67 19.61 -0.12 16.49
CA ALA A 67 19.49 0.67 17.71
C ALA A 67 18.34 0.14 18.60
N GLU A 68 17.20 -0.20 18.01
CA GLU A 68 16.06 -0.81 18.69
C GLU A 68 16.40 -2.18 19.29
N ILE A 69 17.07 -3.05 18.53
CA ILE A 69 17.56 -4.35 19.00
C ILE A 69 18.43 -4.19 20.26
N LYS A 70 19.40 -3.27 20.22
CA LYS A 70 20.26 -2.98 21.37
C LYS A 70 19.49 -2.42 22.55
N LYS A 71 18.53 -1.51 22.29
CA LYS A 71 17.66 -0.92 23.32
C LYS A 71 16.79 -1.97 24.00
N ALA A 72 16.35 -3.00 23.26
CA ALA A 72 15.62 -4.14 23.78
C ALA A 72 16.51 -5.15 24.53
N GLY A 73 17.84 -4.96 24.54
CA GLY A 73 18.80 -5.78 25.29
C GLY A 73 19.40 -6.95 24.50
N PHE A 74 19.27 -6.94 23.18
CA PHE A 74 19.78 -7.99 22.28
C PHE A 74 21.01 -7.50 21.49
N ASN A 75 21.87 -8.43 21.08
CA ASN A 75 23.07 -8.11 20.31
C ASN A 75 22.82 -8.09 18.80
N ASN A 76 21.87 -8.89 18.31
CA ASN A 76 21.57 -9.05 16.89
C ASN A 76 20.10 -9.49 16.70
N ALA A 77 19.64 -9.45 15.44
CA ALA A 77 18.25 -9.76 15.11
C ALA A 77 17.90 -11.25 15.31
N TYR A 78 18.85 -12.18 15.25
CA TYR A 78 18.60 -13.60 15.52
C TYR A 78 18.26 -13.87 16.99
N GLU A 79 18.83 -13.10 17.92
CA GLU A 79 18.44 -13.20 19.34
C GLU A 79 16.99 -12.77 19.55
N VAL A 80 16.56 -11.70 18.85
CA VAL A 80 15.14 -11.27 18.82
C VAL A 80 14.27 -12.38 18.23
N LEU A 81 14.65 -12.92 17.06
CA LEU A 81 13.93 -14.02 16.41
C LEU A 81 13.79 -15.23 17.34
N ASN A 82 14.84 -15.60 18.07
CA ASN A 82 14.80 -16.69 19.04
C ASN A 82 13.81 -16.46 20.18
N GLU A 83 13.68 -15.22 20.68
CA GLU A 83 12.64 -14.90 21.68
C GLU A 83 11.23 -14.97 21.09
N LEU A 84 11.05 -14.53 19.84
CA LEU A 84 9.77 -14.68 19.13
C LEU A 84 9.43 -16.16 18.90
N TYR A 85 10.39 -16.97 18.47
CA TYR A 85 10.23 -18.41 18.26
C TYR A 85 9.85 -19.15 19.54
N LYS A 86 10.50 -18.85 20.67
CA LYS A 86 10.09 -19.39 21.98
C LYS A 86 8.63 -19.05 22.31
N LYS A 87 8.20 -17.82 22.01
CA LYS A 87 6.83 -17.35 22.30
C LYS A 87 5.77 -18.10 21.48
N ILE A 88 6.11 -18.54 20.27
CA ILE A 88 5.19 -19.21 19.35
C ILE A 88 5.47 -20.71 19.19
N ASP A 89 6.28 -21.28 20.08
CA ASP A 89 6.65 -22.71 20.12
C ASP A 89 7.30 -23.21 18.82
N ILE A 90 8.21 -22.40 18.26
CA ILE A 90 9.12 -22.78 17.17
C ILE A 90 10.51 -23.03 17.79
N GLY A 91 11.22 -24.03 17.28
CA GLY A 91 12.59 -24.34 17.72
C GLY A 91 13.54 -23.18 17.46
N VAL A 92 14.29 -22.78 18.49
CA VAL A 92 15.29 -21.70 18.39
C VAL A 92 16.45 -22.09 17.48
N LEU A 93 17.05 -21.09 16.84
CA LEU A 93 18.24 -21.23 16.03
C LEU A 93 19.46 -21.49 16.91
N SER A 94 20.23 -22.50 16.51
CA SER A 94 21.54 -22.78 17.11
C SER A 94 22.57 -21.73 16.67
N GLN A 95 23.66 -21.60 17.42
CA GLN A 95 24.76 -20.71 17.05
C GLN A 95 25.36 -21.07 15.68
N GLU A 96 25.49 -22.37 15.38
CA GLU A 96 25.96 -22.86 14.07
C GLU A 96 25.02 -22.41 12.94
N THR A 97 23.71 -22.43 13.17
CA THR A 97 22.71 -21.97 12.19
C THR A 97 22.78 -20.46 12.00
N ILE A 98 22.96 -19.70 13.07
CA ILE A 98 23.11 -18.24 13.02
C ILE A 98 24.36 -17.86 12.22
N GLU A 99 25.46 -18.58 12.40
CA GLU A 99 26.73 -18.36 11.67
C GLU A 99 26.61 -18.62 10.16
N GLN A 100 25.60 -19.38 9.72
CA GLN A 100 25.31 -19.56 8.30
C GLN A 100 24.66 -18.32 7.65
N GLY A 101 24.18 -17.38 8.45
CA GLY A 101 23.62 -16.12 7.95
C GLY A 101 22.34 -16.29 7.13
N LEU A 102 21.53 -17.32 7.44
CA LEU A 102 20.27 -17.58 6.74
C LEU A 102 19.23 -16.51 7.07
N GLU A 103 18.32 -16.29 6.12
CA GLU A 103 17.17 -15.39 6.28
C GLU A 103 15.92 -16.17 6.68
N TYR A 104 15.09 -15.53 7.52
CA TYR A 104 13.85 -16.11 8.04
C TYR A 104 12.71 -15.13 7.83
N ASP A 105 11.80 -15.50 6.95
CA ASP A 105 10.72 -14.64 6.49
C ASP A 105 9.51 -14.67 7.42
N PHE A 106 8.81 -13.54 7.48
CA PHE A 106 7.50 -13.41 8.10
C PHE A 106 6.68 -12.35 7.36
N ILE A 107 5.36 -12.52 7.40
CA ILE A 107 4.43 -11.51 6.86
C ILE A 107 3.92 -10.65 8.01
N HIS A 108 3.87 -9.34 7.82
CA HIS A 108 3.17 -8.41 8.71
C HIS A 108 2.00 -7.77 7.95
N ILE A 109 0.79 -8.03 8.44
CA ILE A 109 -0.45 -7.41 7.96
C ILE A 109 -0.93 -6.39 8.99
N GLU A 110 -1.09 -5.14 8.57
CA GLU A 110 -1.62 -4.04 9.39
C GLU A 110 -2.90 -3.47 8.75
N PHE A 111 -3.93 -3.24 9.56
CA PHE A 111 -5.16 -2.55 9.14
C PHE A 111 -5.90 -1.96 10.35
N TYR A 112 -6.91 -1.12 10.09
CA TYR A 112 -7.77 -0.56 11.13
C TYR A 112 -9.16 -1.20 11.14
N SER A 113 -9.65 -1.46 12.36
CA SER A 113 -11.01 -1.94 12.61
C SER A 113 -11.81 -0.90 13.39
N GLU A 114 -13.13 -1.03 13.30
CA GLU A 114 -14.04 -0.37 14.23
C GLU A 114 -13.72 -0.78 15.68
N PRO A 115 -13.68 0.18 16.61
CA PRO A 115 -13.43 -0.11 18.02
C PRO A 115 -14.63 -0.85 18.65
N SER A 116 -14.35 -1.64 19.69
CA SER A 116 -15.40 -2.17 20.57
C SER A 116 -16.20 -1.04 21.21
N ALA A 117 -17.41 -1.34 21.71
CA ALA A 117 -18.29 -0.33 22.29
C ALA A 117 -17.64 0.47 23.44
N GLU A 118 -16.74 -0.17 24.20
CA GLU A 118 -15.98 0.48 25.25
C GLU A 118 -14.86 1.37 24.71
N VAL A 119 -14.08 0.87 23.76
CA VAL A 119 -12.94 1.60 23.16
C VAL A 119 -13.42 2.78 22.32
N LYS A 120 -14.61 2.68 21.71
CA LYS A 120 -15.24 3.72 20.88
C LYS A 120 -15.47 5.04 21.62
N LYS A 121 -15.42 5.02 22.96
CA LYS A 121 -15.48 6.23 23.81
C LYS A 121 -14.21 7.09 23.72
N TYR A 122 -13.09 6.50 23.32
CA TYR A 122 -11.77 7.14 23.35
C TYR A 122 -11.11 7.17 21.98
N LEU A 123 -11.32 6.14 21.16
CA LEU A 123 -10.70 5.98 19.84
C LEU A 123 -11.77 5.83 18.77
N LYS A 124 -11.49 6.36 17.57
CA LYS A 124 -12.36 6.21 16.39
C LYS A 124 -12.12 4.89 15.64
N ARG A 125 -10.92 4.33 15.80
CA ARG A 125 -10.41 3.15 15.12
C ARG A 125 -9.38 2.45 15.98
N VAL A 126 -9.16 1.16 15.75
CA VAL A 126 -8.14 0.35 16.42
C VAL A 126 -7.23 -0.25 15.37
N VAL A 127 -5.92 -0.01 15.49
CA VAL A 127 -4.92 -0.66 14.67
C VAL A 127 -4.82 -2.14 15.04
N ASN A 128 -4.67 -3.00 14.05
CA ASN A 128 -4.47 -4.43 14.23
C ASN A 128 -3.25 -4.89 13.45
N ASN A 129 -2.34 -5.56 14.15
CA ASN A 129 -1.12 -6.11 13.62
C ASN A 129 -1.19 -7.63 13.69
N PHE A 130 -1.06 -8.30 12.55
CA PHE A 130 -0.97 -9.76 12.43
C PHE A 130 0.41 -10.10 11.85
N ILE A 131 1.24 -10.77 12.63
CA ILE A 131 2.62 -11.14 12.27
C ILE A 131 2.68 -12.65 12.13
N ILE A 132 2.94 -13.14 10.93
CA ILE A 132 2.78 -14.54 10.53
C ILE A 132 4.14 -15.16 10.28
N PHE A 133 4.51 -16.13 11.11
CA PHE A 133 5.73 -16.93 10.97
C PHE A 133 5.42 -18.29 10.39
N PHE A 134 6.19 -18.71 9.39
CA PHE A 134 6.06 -20.01 8.77
C PHE A 134 6.88 -21.07 9.52
N CYS A 135 6.35 -22.28 9.67
CA CYS A 135 7.00 -23.35 10.39
C CYS A 135 6.66 -24.74 9.85
N CYS A 136 7.38 -25.74 10.37
CA CYS A 136 7.15 -27.14 10.07
C CYS A 136 6.47 -27.83 11.27
N THR A 137 5.30 -28.41 11.06
CA THR A 137 4.63 -29.29 12.02
C THR A 137 4.60 -30.71 11.48
N ASN A 138 5.29 -31.63 12.16
CA ASN A 138 5.44 -33.04 11.77
C ASN A 138 5.90 -33.25 10.32
N SER A 139 6.75 -32.35 9.81
CA SER A 139 7.22 -32.32 8.42
C SER A 139 8.66 -31.81 8.36
N LEU A 140 9.35 -32.14 7.26
CA LEU A 140 10.65 -31.54 6.91
C LEU A 140 10.49 -30.27 6.06
N GLU A 141 9.32 -30.11 5.44
CA GLU A 141 8.95 -28.95 4.63
C GLU A 141 7.97 -28.07 5.41
N THR A 142 8.07 -26.75 5.17
CA THR A 142 7.13 -25.75 5.69
C THR A 142 5.71 -26.14 5.31
N ASN A 143 4.85 -26.26 6.31
CA ASN A 143 3.47 -26.75 6.12
C ASN A 143 2.49 -26.18 7.16
N ASP A 144 2.95 -25.26 7.99
CA ASP A 144 2.22 -24.66 9.09
C ASP A 144 2.66 -23.20 9.31
N PHE A 145 1.91 -22.47 10.11
CA PHE A 145 2.26 -21.10 10.51
C PHE A 145 1.78 -20.79 11.93
N LYS A 146 2.39 -19.78 12.54
CA LYS A 146 1.99 -19.19 13.83
C LYS A 146 1.77 -17.70 13.66
N ILE A 147 0.82 -17.14 14.41
CA ILE A 147 0.45 -15.73 14.33
C ILE A 147 0.68 -15.05 15.67
N LEU A 148 1.47 -13.97 15.68
CA LEU A 148 1.47 -13.00 16.76
C LEU A 148 0.50 -11.86 16.43
N TYR A 149 -0.19 -11.36 17.45
CA TYR A 149 -1.15 -10.27 17.34
C TYR A 149 -0.82 -9.12 18.28
N SER A 150 -1.01 -7.89 17.81
CA SER A 150 -0.98 -6.68 18.63
C SER A 150 -2.01 -5.65 18.15
N SER A 151 -2.59 -4.90 19.09
CA SER A 151 -3.48 -3.76 18.81
C SER A 151 -2.82 -2.40 19.08
N SER A 152 -1.49 -2.37 19.11
CA SER A 152 -0.70 -1.16 19.40
C SER A 152 0.08 -0.70 18.17
N HIS A 153 0.27 0.61 18.04
CA HIS A 153 1.17 1.18 17.05
C HIS A 153 2.63 0.89 17.39
N PHE A 154 3.41 0.47 16.39
CA PHE A 154 4.83 0.14 16.56
C PHE A 154 5.68 1.39 16.36
N LEU A 155 5.85 2.18 17.43
CA LEU A 155 6.82 3.29 17.44
C LEU A 155 8.28 2.81 17.48
N ASP A 156 8.48 1.60 17.98
CA ASP A 156 9.74 0.87 18.04
C ASP A 156 9.39 -0.52 17.54
N TYR A 157 9.88 -0.88 16.35
CA TYR A 157 9.40 -2.07 15.64
C TYR A 157 9.83 -3.34 16.35
N THR A 158 11.09 -3.40 16.80
CA THR A 158 11.61 -4.53 17.59
C THR A 158 10.78 -4.75 18.85
N LYS A 159 10.50 -3.67 19.60
CA LYS A 159 9.64 -3.76 20.77
C LYS A 159 8.21 -4.18 20.41
N GLY A 160 7.65 -3.66 19.32
CA GLY A 160 6.33 -4.04 18.82
C GLY A 160 6.19 -5.55 18.60
N LEU A 161 7.18 -6.17 17.92
CA LEU A 161 7.25 -7.62 17.73
C LEU A 161 7.35 -8.38 19.06
N LEU A 162 8.19 -7.89 19.98
CA LEU A 162 8.40 -8.51 21.30
C LEU A 162 7.22 -8.34 22.25
N ASP A 163 6.39 -7.31 22.09
CA ASP A 163 5.19 -7.09 22.89
C ASP A 163 3.95 -7.82 22.30
N ALA A 164 3.99 -8.20 21.01
CA ALA A 164 2.92 -8.96 20.37
C ALA A 164 2.72 -10.34 21.01
N GLU A 165 1.47 -10.80 21.08
CA GLU A 165 1.11 -12.04 21.78
C GLU A 165 0.69 -13.14 20.80
N LEU A 166 0.96 -14.41 21.13
CA LEU A 166 0.45 -15.54 20.36
C LEU A 166 -1.09 -15.48 20.27
N LEU A 167 -1.58 -15.49 19.03
CA LEU A 167 -3.00 -15.43 18.73
C LEU A 167 -3.61 -16.83 18.81
N ASP A 168 -4.61 -17.00 19.68
CA ASP A 168 -5.56 -18.11 19.60
C ASP A 168 -6.80 -17.65 18.83
N ILE A 169 -6.86 -18.05 17.55
CA ILE A 169 -7.94 -17.68 16.63
C ILE A 169 -9.31 -18.17 17.14
N ASN A 170 -9.33 -19.31 17.85
CA ASN A 170 -10.57 -19.94 18.32
C ASN A 170 -11.03 -19.40 19.67
N ASN A 171 -10.14 -18.75 20.42
CA ASN A 171 -10.44 -18.19 21.73
C ASN A 171 -9.85 -16.79 21.93
N PRO A 172 -10.38 -15.76 21.24
CA PRO A 172 -9.91 -14.40 21.42
C PRO A 172 -10.14 -13.89 22.85
N LYS A 173 -9.14 -13.21 23.42
CA LYS A 173 -9.07 -12.79 24.83
C LYS A 173 -10.08 -11.70 25.22
N ASN A 174 -10.50 -10.87 24.27
CA ASN A 174 -11.41 -9.74 24.50
C ASN A 174 -12.17 -9.36 23.22
N GLU A 175 -13.17 -8.48 23.35
CA GLU A 175 -14.02 -8.04 22.22
C GLU A 175 -13.20 -7.40 21.09
N THR A 176 -12.17 -6.61 21.41
CA THR A 176 -11.29 -6.00 20.41
C THR A 176 -10.59 -7.06 19.57
N GLN A 177 -10.04 -8.10 20.19
CA GLN A 177 -9.40 -9.21 19.47
C GLN A 177 -10.43 -10.04 18.68
N GLN A 178 -11.67 -10.17 19.17
CA GLN A 178 -12.75 -10.82 18.41
C GLN A 178 -13.06 -10.07 17.11
N ILE A 179 -13.18 -8.74 17.18
CA ILE A 179 -13.37 -7.88 16.01
C ILE A 179 -12.17 -8.03 15.06
N ALA A 180 -10.95 -7.92 15.60
CA ALA A 180 -9.72 -8.05 14.81
C ALA A 180 -9.65 -9.38 14.05
N VAL A 181 -9.96 -10.52 14.69
CA VAL A 181 -9.94 -11.84 14.03
C VAL A 181 -11.03 -11.94 12.96
N LYS A 182 -12.21 -11.37 13.20
CA LYS A 182 -13.29 -11.33 12.20
C LYS A 182 -12.87 -10.52 10.98
N ASP A 183 -12.33 -9.33 11.20
CA ASP A 183 -11.91 -8.43 10.13
C ASP A 183 -10.66 -8.96 9.41
N PHE A 184 -9.76 -9.65 10.10
CA PHE A 184 -8.62 -10.33 9.50
C PHE A 184 -9.05 -11.39 8.48
N LYS A 185 -10.16 -12.11 8.72
CA LYS A 185 -10.72 -13.03 7.71
C LYS A 185 -11.15 -12.27 6.45
N ILE A 186 -11.82 -11.12 6.61
CA ILE A 186 -12.24 -10.25 5.50
C ILE A 186 -11.01 -9.75 4.74
N VAL A 187 -9.97 -9.32 5.46
CA VAL A 187 -8.69 -8.88 4.90
C VAL A 187 -8.03 -10.00 4.10
N LEU A 188 -7.93 -11.23 4.62
CA LEU A 188 -7.37 -12.36 3.87
C LEU A 188 -8.14 -12.65 2.57
N GLN A 189 -9.48 -12.60 2.62
CA GLN A 189 -10.30 -12.72 1.40
C GLN A 189 -9.99 -11.58 0.42
N GLY A 190 -9.87 -10.35 0.93
CA GLY A 190 -9.44 -9.18 0.17
C GLY A 190 -8.11 -9.43 -0.52
N ILE A 191 -7.04 -9.75 0.24
CA ILE A 191 -5.70 -10.02 -0.30
C ILE A 191 -5.78 -11.04 -1.45
N CYS A 192 -6.49 -12.16 -1.28
CA CYS A 192 -6.65 -13.14 -2.35
C CYS A 192 -7.37 -12.58 -3.58
N GLN A 193 -8.42 -11.78 -3.42
CA GLN A 193 -9.12 -11.14 -4.53
C GLN A 193 -8.23 -10.10 -5.24
N TYR A 194 -7.46 -9.30 -4.49
CA TYR A 194 -6.54 -8.30 -5.03
C TYR A 194 -5.44 -8.96 -5.87
N LEU A 195 -4.88 -10.05 -5.37
CA LEU A 195 -3.81 -10.82 -6.01
C LEU A 195 -4.30 -11.87 -7.02
N ASN A 196 -5.62 -11.98 -7.22
CA ASN A 196 -6.23 -13.02 -8.06
C ASN A 196 -5.81 -14.46 -7.67
N ILE A 197 -5.64 -14.72 -6.37
CA ILE A 197 -5.36 -16.04 -5.79
C ILE A 197 -6.67 -16.83 -5.67
N GLU A 198 -6.70 -18.04 -6.24
CA GLU A 198 -7.87 -18.92 -6.16
C GLU A 198 -8.03 -19.49 -4.75
N ILE A 199 -9.16 -19.18 -4.09
CA ILE A 199 -9.54 -19.80 -2.82
C ILE A 199 -10.33 -21.08 -3.10
N LEU A 200 -9.94 -22.18 -2.48
CA LEU A 200 -10.64 -23.46 -2.60
C LEU A 200 -12.12 -23.34 -2.19
N GLN A 201 -13.02 -23.93 -2.98
CA GLN A 201 -14.48 -23.91 -2.74
C GLN A 201 -14.91 -24.50 -1.38
N SER A 202 -14.04 -25.26 -0.71
CA SER A 202 -14.32 -25.80 0.62
C SER A 202 -14.14 -24.78 1.75
N VAL A 203 -13.45 -23.67 1.50
CA VAL A 203 -13.21 -22.60 2.46
C VAL A 203 -14.48 -21.76 2.61
N GLU A 204 -14.90 -21.55 3.85
CA GLU A 204 -16.02 -20.69 4.19
C GLU A 204 -15.57 -19.22 4.12
N LEU A 205 -16.03 -18.51 3.09
CA LEU A 205 -15.71 -17.10 2.88
C LEU A 205 -16.46 -16.23 3.90
N PRO A 206 -15.80 -15.21 4.49
CA PRO A 206 -16.46 -14.26 5.37
C PRO A 206 -17.44 -13.33 4.65
N SER A 207 -17.28 -13.12 3.33
CA SER A 207 -18.20 -12.35 2.50
C SER A 207 -18.43 -13.01 1.14
N SER A 208 -19.64 -12.88 0.59
CA SER A 208 -19.95 -13.26 -0.79
C SER A 208 -19.68 -12.16 -1.81
N GLU A 209 -19.32 -10.96 -1.36
CA GLU A 209 -19.10 -9.79 -2.20
C GLU A 209 -17.65 -9.73 -2.73
N ASN A 210 -17.44 -8.96 -3.80
CA ASN A 210 -16.10 -8.51 -4.16
C ASN A 210 -15.68 -7.42 -3.16
N LEU A 211 -14.70 -7.74 -2.31
CA LEU A 211 -14.21 -6.92 -1.23
C LEU A 211 -13.17 -5.91 -1.67
N ILE A 212 -12.62 -6.06 -2.88
CA ILE A 212 -11.71 -5.06 -3.41
C ILE A 212 -12.54 -3.86 -3.86
N GLU A 213 -12.23 -2.70 -3.28
CA GLU A 213 -12.65 -1.40 -3.84
C GLU A 213 -11.78 -1.09 -5.06
N ASN A 214 -11.71 -2.03 -6.01
CA ASN A 214 -11.21 -1.73 -7.33
C ASN A 214 -12.42 -1.11 -8.02
N GLU A 215 -12.37 0.20 -8.22
CA GLU A 215 -13.10 0.76 -9.34
C GLU A 215 -12.63 -0.01 -10.57
N GLU A 216 -13.57 -0.73 -11.19
CA GLU A 216 -13.30 -1.28 -12.52
C GLU A 216 -12.87 -0.10 -13.37
N VAL A 217 -11.64 -0.15 -13.89
CA VAL A 217 -11.14 0.92 -14.75
C VAL A 217 -11.97 0.86 -16.03
N THR A 218 -12.90 1.80 -16.15
CA THR A 218 -13.76 1.95 -17.32
C THR A 218 -13.32 3.18 -18.11
N ILE A 219 -13.99 3.42 -19.23
CA ILE A 219 -13.80 4.67 -19.97
C ILE A 219 -14.18 5.89 -19.11
N GLU A 220 -15.17 5.76 -18.23
CA GLU A 220 -15.61 6.83 -17.33
C GLU A 220 -14.52 7.20 -16.31
N THR A 221 -13.66 6.25 -15.89
CA THR A 221 -12.48 6.53 -15.06
C THR A 221 -11.53 7.51 -15.75
N PHE A 222 -11.27 7.32 -17.06
CA PHE A 222 -10.44 8.24 -17.84
C PHE A 222 -11.14 9.59 -18.07
N GLU A 223 -12.46 9.59 -18.26
CA GLU A 223 -13.21 10.84 -18.41
C GLU A 223 -13.17 11.68 -17.13
N GLU A 224 -13.32 11.04 -15.96
CA GLU A 224 -13.18 11.70 -14.68
C GLU A 224 -11.77 12.26 -14.50
N PHE A 225 -10.73 11.46 -14.75
CA PHE A 225 -9.35 11.90 -14.64
C PHE A 225 -9.09 13.16 -15.50
N ILE A 226 -9.47 13.12 -16.78
CA ILE A 226 -9.26 14.23 -17.72
C ILE A 226 -10.01 15.48 -17.26
N LYS A 227 -11.24 15.34 -16.76
CA LYS A 227 -11.99 16.48 -16.21
C LYS A 227 -11.28 17.11 -15.03
N LEU A 228 -10.79 16.32 -14.09
CA LEU A 228 -10.13 16.86 -12.90
C LEU A 228 -8.81 17.56 -13.24
N VAL A 229 -7.95 16.96 -14.08
CA VAL A 229 -6.67 17.59 -14.48
C VAL A 229 -6.86 18.81 -15.40
N SER A 230 -8.01 18.92 -16.08
CA SER A 230 -8.38 20.11 -16.85
C SER A 230 -9.20 21.13 -16.05
N ARG A 231 -9.48 20.89 -14.77
CA ARG A 231 -10.40 21.69 -13.94
C ARG A 231 -11.77 21.90 -14.60
N GLU A 232 -12.32 20.84 -15.18
CA GLU A 232 -13.58 20.80 -15.94
C GLU A 232 -13.57 21.68 -17.22
N ASN A 233 -12.41 22.20 -17.63
CA ASN A 233 -12.25 23.05 -18.80
C ASN A 233 -11.79 22.24 -20.01
N ILE A 234 -12.63 21.33 -20.47
CA ILE A 234 -12.41 20.53 -21.68
C ILE A 234 -13.70 20.36 -22.48
N GLU A 235 -13.61 20.41 -23.80
CA GLU A 235 -14.78 20.17 -24.65
C GLU A 235 -15.22 18.69 -24.60
N GLU A 236 -16.52 18.44 -24.47
CA GLU A 236 -17.09 17.09 -24.39
C GLU A 236 -16.63 16.16 -25.53
N LYS A 237 -16.47 16.70 -26.74
CA LYS A 237 -15.98 15.92 -27.89
C LYS A 237 -14.53 15.48 -27.71
N GLU A 238 -13.68 16.35 -27.20
CA GLU A 238 -12.25 16.08 -26.96
C GLU A 238 -12.09 15.11 -25.80
N LEU A 239 -12.83 15.34 -24.70
CA LEU A 239 -12.93 14.43 -23.55
C LEU A 239 -13.24 13.00 -24.00
N LYS A 240 -14.33 12.80 -24.76
CA LYS A 240 -14.73 11.48 -25.25
C LYS A 240 -13.72 10.87 -26.22
N THR A 241 -12.97 11.68 -26.95
CA THR A 241 -11.98 11.21 -27.92
C THR A 241 -10.72 10.73 -27.20
N GLN A 242 -10.19 11.52 -26.27
CA GLN A 242 -8.99 11.16 -25.51
C GLN A 242 -9.25 10.02 -24.55
N SER A 243 -10.37 10.02 -23.83
CA SER A 243 -10.72 8.93 -22.90
C SER A 243 -10.77 7.58 -23.62
N LYS A 244 -11.34 7.52 -24.83
CA LYS A 244 -11.33 6.30 -25.67
C LYS A 244 -9.92 5.88 -26.08
N LYS A 245 -9.07 6.83 -26.42
CA LYS A 245 -7.69 6.57 -26.85
C LYS A 245 -6.87 6.01 -25.68
N LEU A 246 -6.91 6.67 -24.53
CA LEU A 246 -6.20 6.27 -23.32
C LEU A 246 -6.71 4.93 -22.80
N PHE A 247 -8.04 4.73 -22.71
CA PHE A 247 -8.62 3.46 -22.28
C PHE A 247 -8.23 2.29 -23.20
N LYS A 248 -8.21 2.51 -24.52
CA LYS A 248 -7.76 1.49 -25.49
C LYS A 248 -6.27 1.17 -25.33
N ASN A 249 -5.45 2.15 -24.98
CA ASN A 249 -4.02 1.94 -24.73
C ASN A 249 -3.81 1.17 -23.42
N TYR A 250 -4.55 1.52 -22.37
CA TYR A 250 -4.59 0.82 -21.08
C TYR A 250 -4.94 -0.67 -21.26
N GLN A 251 -6.03 -0.98 -21.96
CA GLN A 251 -6.47 -2.36 -22.21
C GLN A 251 -5.48 -3.22 -23.01
N LYS A 252 -4.62 -2.59 -23.80
CA LYS A 252 -3.64 -3.30 -24.64
C LYS A 252 -2.34 -3.63 -23.92
N GLU A 253 -2.16 -3.16 -22.67
CA GLU A 253 -0.89 -3.24 -21.93
C GLU A 253 0.30 -2.83 -22.81
N ILE A 254 0.19 -1.71 -23.52
CA ILE A 254 1.27 -1.24 -24.39
C ILE A 254 2.51 -1.02 -23.52
N LYS A 255 3.57 -1.81 -23.76
CA LYS A 255 4.84 -1.73 -23.01
C LYS A 255 5.88 -0.82 -23.68
N GLU A 256 5.61 -0.36 -24.90
CA GLU A 256 6.50 0.53 -25.62
C GLU A 256 6.34 1.97 -25.12
N TYR A 257 7.31 2.40 -24.31
CA TYR A 257 7.41 3.74 -23.70
C TYR A 257 7.02 4.89 -24.63
N HIS A 258 7.50 4.89 -25.88
CA HIS A 258 7.24 5.97 -26.83
C HIS A 258 5.75 6.08 -27.19
N THR A 259 5.05 4.95 -27.32
CA THR A 259 3.61 4.94 -27.66
C THR A 259 2.74 5.35 -26.46
N ILE A 260 3.18 5.03 -25.24
CA ILE A 260 2.53 5.46 -24.00
C ILE A 260 2.64 6.98 -23.86
N ILE A 261 3.88 7.48 -23.98
CA ILE A 261 4.20 8.89 -23.80
C ILE A 261 3.58 9.77 -24.86
N GLU A 262 3.62 9.41 -26.15
CA GLU A 262 2.92 10.17 -27.19
C GLU A 262 1.40 10.26 -26.89
N GLY A 263 0.80 9.18 -26.39
CA GLY A 263 -0.60 9.18 -25.98
C GLY A 263 -0.90 10.13 -24.83
N HIS A 264 0.00 10.24 -23.85
CA HIS A 264 -0.16 11.12 -22.69
C HIS A 264 0.18 12.58 -23.03
N TYR A 265 1.21 12.85 -23.81
CA TYR A 265 1.51 14.21 -24.30
C TYR A 265 0.35 14.80 -25.09
N ASP A 266 -0.31 14.01 -25.95
CA ASP A 266 -1.50 14.47 -26.69
C ASP A 266 -2.66 14.86 -25.75
N LEU A 267 -2.75 14.28 -24.55
CA LEU A 267 -3.70 14.72 -23.52
C LEU A 267 -3.25 16.05 -22.92
N PHE A 268 -1.99 16.15 -22.52
CA PHE A 268 -1.49 17.34 -21.83
C PHE A 268 -1.35 18.56 -22.76
N GLU A 269 -1.24 18.37 -24.09
CA GLU A 269 -1.32 19.45 -25.07
C GLU A 269 -2.72 20.08 -25.19
N ILE A 270 -3.78 19.31 -24.89
CA ILE A 270 -5.15 19.82 -24.98
C ILE A 270 -5.68 20.38 -23.65
N ILE A 271 -4.99 20.13 -22.54
CA ILE A 271 -5.27 20.77 -21.27
C ILE A 271 -4.29 21.93 -21.06
N ASN A 272 -4.70 22.94 -20.30
CA ASN A 272 -3.88 24.13 -20.07
C ASN A 272 -2.66 23.79 -19.21
N THR A 273 -1.54 23.45 -19.84
CA THR A 273 -0.29 23.04 -19.20
C THR A 273 0.88 23.94 -19.56
N TRP A 274 1.92 23.88 -18.74
CA TRP A 274 3.18 24.56 -18.95
C TRP A 274 4.28 23.52 -19.00
N ASN A 275 4.83 23.32 -20.20
CA ASN A 275 6.05 22.56 -20.38
C ASN A 275 7.25 23.46 -20.11
N SER A 276 8.06 23.06 -19.13
CA SER A 276 9.21 23.82 -18.67
C SER A 276 10.46 22.96 -18.66
N ASP A 277 11.59 23.54 -19.04
CA ASP A 277 12.90 22.94 -18.76
C ASP A 277 13.08 22.78 -17.23
N TRP A 278 13.93 21.87 -16.76
CA TRP A 278 14.21 21.71 -15.33
C TRP A 278 14.73 23.02 -14.70
N LYS A 279 15.25 23.93 -15.53
CA LYS A 279 15.72 25.25 -15.14
C LYS A 279 14.79 26.37 -15.61
N PHE A 280 13.87 26.80 -14.74
CA PHE A 280 13.01 27.97 -14.95
C PHE A 280 13.19 29.02 -13.86
N ASP A 281 12.84 30.26 -14.19
CA ASP A 281 12.88 31.41 -13.29
C ASP A 281 11.49 31.73 -12.69
N PRO A 282 11.45 32.56 -11.61
CA PRO A 282 10.19 32.93 -10.99
C PRO A 282 9.24 33.67 -11.94
N GLU A 283 9.76 34.51 -12.83
CA GLU A 283 8.97 35.29 -13.76
C GLU A 283 8.22 34.40 -14.77
N ASP A 284 8.88 33.36 -15.29
CA ASP A 284 8.24 32.34 -16.12
C ASP A 284 7.11 31.64 -15.34
N ALA A 285 7.39 31.21 -14.10
CA ALA A 285 6.40 30.53 -13.27
C ALA A 285 5.18 31.42 -12.96
N GLU A 286 5.40 32.68 -12.58
CA GLU A 286 4.35 33.68 -12.36
C GLU A 286 3.51 33.87 -13.62
N TYR A 287 4.15 34.05 -14.78
CA TYR A 287 3.45 34.23 -16.05
C TYR A 287 2.58 33.03 -16.43
N PHE A 288 3.15 31.84 -16.49
CA PHE A 288 2.43 30.65 -16.95
C PHE A 288 1.34 30.22 -15.97
N ILE A 289 1.58 30.29 -14.66
CA ILE A 289 0.55 29.96 -13.66
C ILE A 289 -0.58 30.99 -13.70
N SER A 290 -0.26 32.28 -13.86
CA SER A 290 -1.28 33.34 -14.00
C SER A 290 -2.19 33.09 -15.19
N GLU A 291 -1.61 32.76 -16.34
CA GLU A 291 -2.36 32.38 -17.56
C GLU A 291 -3.21 31.13 -17.32
N MET A 292 -2.70 30.14 -16.58
CA MET A 292 -3.48 28.96 -16.25
C MET A 292 -4.71 29.28 -15.40
N ILE A 293 -4.56 30.06 -14.35
CA ILE A 293 -5.67 30.35 -13.42
C ILE A 293 -6.56 31.51 -13.88
N GLY A 294 -6.12 32.30 -14.87
CA GLY A 294 -6.84 33.47 -15.38
C GLY A 294 -6.78 34.68 -14.44
N GLU A 295 -5.80 34.72 -13.53
CA GLU A 295 -5.61 35.76 -12.53
C GLU A 295 -4.12 36.06 -12.37
N ASP A 296 -3.76 37.33 -12.16
CA ASP A 296 -2.38 37.71 -11.87
C ASP A 296 -1.92 37.07 -10.55
N LEU A 297 -0.85 36.29 -10.64
CA LEU A 297 -0.21 35.60 -9.53
C LEU A 297 1.21 36.13 -9.37
N ASN A 298 1.50 36.69 -8.20
CA ASN A 298 2.85 36.96 -7.75
C ASN A 298 3.04 36.27 -6.40
N PHE A 299 4.25 35.79 -6.12
CA PHE A 299 4.59 35.18 -4.83
C PHE A 299 5.89 35.75 -4.27
N GLU A 300 6.00 35.79 -2.94
CA GLU A 300 7.22 36.25 -2.28
C GLU A 300 8.21 35.08 -2.16
N TYR A 301 9.41 35.27 -2.70
CA TYR A 301 10.51 34.30 -2.65
C TYR A 301 11.84 35.01 -2.31
N PRO A 302 12.81 34.33 -1.71
CA PRO A 302 14.16 34.87 -1.52
C PRO A 302 14.83 35.21 -2.85
N GLU A 303 15.65 36.25 -2.89
CA GLU A 303 16.53 36.52 -4.04
C GLU A 303 17.36 35.28 -4.38
N GLU A 304 17.60 35.04 -5.68
CA GLU A 304 18.32 33.88 -6.22
C GLU A 304 17.61 32.51 -6.07
N THR A 305 16.29 32.49 -5.83
CA THR A 305 15.49 31.25 -5.86
C THR A 305 15.08 30.90 -7.30
N TYR A 306 15.29 29.65 -7.73
CA TYR A 306 14.96 29.20 -9.09
C TYR A 306 14.44 27.76 -9.09
N SER A 307 13.70 27.39 -10.13
CA SER A 307 13.37 25.99 -10.43
C SER A 307 12.66 25.27 -9.26
N HIS A 308 13.12 24.09 -8.84
CA HIS A 308 12.52 23.31 -7.76
C HIS A 308 12.42 24.05 -6.42
N ASP A 309 13.35 24.97 -6.13
CA ASP A 309 13.32 25.76 -4.89
C ASP A 309 12.12 26.72 -4.84
N LEU A 310 11.44 26.96 -5.97
CA LEU A 310 10.24 27.81 -6.04
C LEU A 310 8.97 27.10 -5.57
N PHE A 311 8.93 25.75 -5.58
CA PHE A 311 7.70 25.00 -5.30
C PHE A 311 7.04 25.36 -3.96
N PRO A 312 7.75 25.46 -2.82
CA PRO A 312 7.11 25.81 -1.54
C PRO A 312 6.40 27.17 -1.58
N TYR A 313 6.94 28.14 -2.31
CA TYR A 313 6.40 29.50 -2.42
C TYR A 313 5.19 29.56 -3.36
N ILE A 314 5.27 28.83 -4.48
CA ILE A 314 4.17 28.66 -5.42
C ILE A 314 3.01 27.96 -4.72
N GLN A 315 3.26 26.82 -4.08
CA GLN A 315 2.21 26.02 -3.41
C GLN A 315 1.53 26.81 -2.29
N SER A 316 2.29 27.52 -1.45
CA SER A 316 1.74 28.40 -0.39
C SER A 316 0.81 29.50 -0.95
N THR A 317 1.09 29.96 -2.16
CA THR A 317 0.32 31.03 -2.82
C THR A 317 -0.93 30.49 -3.52
N LEU A 318 -0.83 29.31 -4.13
CA LEU A 318 -1.94 28.59 -4.76
C LEU A 318 -2.93 28.03 -3.73
N GLU A 319 -2.44 27.53 -2.59
CA GLU A 319 -3.28 26.96 -1.54
C GLU A 319 -4.30 27.98 -1.01
N LYS A 320 -3.90 29.25 -0.86
CA LYS A 320 -4.78 30.36 -0.46
C LYS A 320 -5.94 30.61 -1.45
N ARG A 321 -5.78 30.15 -2.69
CA ARG A 321 -6.77 30.25 -3.77
C ARG A 321 -7.49 28.92 -4.00
N GLY A 322 -7.20 27.89 -3.21
CA GLY A 322 -7.79 26.56 -3.35
C GLY A 322 -7.23 25.77 -4.53
N PHE A 323 -5.99 26.06 -4.95
CA PHE A 323 -5.29 25.37 -6.04
C PHE A 323 -4.03 24.66 -5.56
N GLU A 324 -3.52 23.77 -6.39
CA GLU A 324 -2.23 23.08 -6.21
C GLU A 324 -1.53 22.90 -7.56
N LEU A 325 -0.22 23.15 -7.58
CA LEU A 325 0.64 22.87 -8.74
C LEU A 325 0.99 21.38 -8.72
N MET A 326 0.77 20.71 -9.83
CA MET A 326 1.08 19.29 -10.03
C MET A 326 1.92 19.13 -11.31
N SER A 327 2.66 18.04 -11.45
CA SER A 327 3.37 17.71 -12.69
C SER A 327 2.94 16.35 -13.21
N TYR A 328 2.86 16.19 -14.52
CA TYR A 328 2.90 14.87 -15.14
C TYR A 328 4.34 14.36 -15.20
N ASN A 329 4.57 13.11 -14.82
CA ASN A 329 5.92 12.52 -14.90
C ASN A 329 6.27 12.21 -16.35
N THR A 330 7.09 13.07 -16.95
CA THR A 330 7.58 12.92 -18.32
C THR A 330 8.67 11.85 -18.45
N ASN A 331 9.23 11.37 -17.33
CA ASN A 331 10.43 10.54 -17.24
C ASN A 331 11.66 11.18 -17.95
N GLY A 332 11.65 12.51 -18.13
CA GLY A 332 12.73 13.29 -18.73
C GLY A 332 13.20 14.43 -17.82
N ASP A 333 14.15 15.23 -18.32
CA ASP A 333 14.72 16.38 -17.61
C ASP A 333 13.84 17.65 -17.74
N ASN A 334 12.52 17.49 -17.89
CA ASN A 334 11.57 18.59 -18.08
C ASN A 334 10.29 18.35 -17.27
N TYR A 335 9.66 19.42 -16.86
CA TYR A 335 8.38 19.39 -16.15
C TYR A 335 7.23 19.65 -17.11
N LEU A 336 6.09 19.01 -16.82
CA LEU A 336 4.83 19.29 -17.50
C LEU A 336 3.78 19.64 -16.45
N PHE A 337 3.75 20.92 -16.11
CA PHE A 337 2.94 21.44 -15.03
C PHE A 337 1.48 21.64 -15.42
N PHE A 338 0.59 21.39 -14.47
CA PHE A 338 -0.81 21.76 -14.53
C PHE A 338 -1.32 22.21 -13.15
N ILE A 339 -2.43 22.96 -13.14
CA ILE A 339 -3.07 23.41 -11.90
C ILE A 339 -4.32 22.58 -11.64
N ALA A 340 -4.40 21.98 -10.45
CA ALA A 340 -5.56 21.26 -9.96
C ALA A 340 -6.32 22.07 -8.90
N ASN A 341 -7.62 21.81 -8.72
CA ASN A 341 -8.30 22.27 -7.51
C ASN A 341 -7.79 21.47 -6.31
N LYS A 342 -7.47 22.13 -5.21
CA LYS A 342 -6.89 21.51 -4.01
C LYS A 342 -7.75 20.37 -3.44
N HIS A 343 -9.07 20.47 -3.57
CA HIS A 343 -10.00 19.45 -3.08
C HIS A 343 -10.07 18.20 -3.98
N ASP A 344 -9.61 18.29 -5.23
CA ASP A 344 -9.62 17.20 -6.20
C ASP A 344 -8.30 16.42 -6.23
N VAL A 345 -7.22 16.97 -5.66
CA VAL A 345 -5.85 16.39 -5.71
C VAL A 345 -5.81 14.93 -5.24
N GLY A 346 -6.47 14.62 -4.12
CA GLY A 346 -6.52 13.24 -3.63
C GLY A 346 -7.17 12.28 -4.62
N ARG A 347 -8.22 12.73 -5.33
CA ARG A 347 -8.90 11.91 -6.35
C ARG A 347 -8.09 11.81 -7.64
N ILE A 348 -7.38 12.88 -8.03
CA ILE A 348 -6.46 12.85 -9.17
C ILE A 348 -5.35 11.82 -8.95
N LEU A 349 -4.76 11.76 -7.74
CA LEU A 349 -3.73 10.78 -7.41
C LEU A 349 -4.26 9.34 -7.44
N GLU A 350 -5.44 9.10 -6.87
CA GLU A 350 -6.11 7.78 -6.93
C GLU A 350 -6.41 7.36 -8.38
N LEU A 351 -6.92 8.28 -9.22
CA LEU A 351 -7.18 8.03 -10.63
C LEU A 351 -5.88 7.87 -11.44
N SER A 352 -4.79 8.54 -11.07
CA SER A 352 -3.46 8.37 -11.67
C SER A 352 -2.98 6.92 -11.50
N GLU A 353 -3.14 6.35 -10.31
CA GLU A 353 -2.82 4.94 -10.03
C GLU A 353 -3.72 3.99 -10.84
N LEU A 354 -5.04 4.24 -10.87
CA LEU A 354 -6.01 3.43 -11.61
C LEU A 354 -5.75 3.45 -13.12
N THR A 355 -5.46 4.63 -13.67
CA THR A 355 -5.26 4.84 -15.12
C THR A 355 -3.83 4.56 -15.58
N LYS A 356 -2.87 4.44 -14.64
CA LYS A 356 -1.42 4.33 -14.89
C LYS A 356 -0.84 5.55 -15.61
N ILE A 357 -1.42 6.73 -15.37
CA ILE A 357 -0.91 8.02 -15.85
C ILE A 357 -0.22 8.68 -14.67
N GLU A 358 1.11 8.65 -14.62
CA GLU A 358 1.90 9.09 -13.46
C GLU A 358 1.82 10.61 -13.25
N ILE A 359 1.38 11.01 -12.06
CA ILE A 359 1.29 12.40 -11.61
C ILE A 359 2.13 12.59 -10.35
N ASP A 360 2.99 13.60 -10.38
CA ASP A 360 3.79 14.04 -9.24
C ASP A 360 3.10 15.17 -8.49
N GLN A 361 2.95 14.99 -7.19
CA GLN A 361 2.63 16.07 -6.25
C GLN A 361 3.94 16.76 -5.84
N LEU A 362 4.04 18.07 -6.10
CA LEU A 362 5.29 18.85 -6.01
C LEU A 362 5.52 19.52 -4.66
#